data_AF-A0A7V2IQY7-F1
#
_entry.id   AF-A0A7V2IQY7-F1
#
_cell.length_a   1.000
_cell.length_b   1.000
_cell.length_c   1.000
_cell.angle_alpha   90.00
_cell.angle_beta   90.00
_cell.angle_gamma   90.00
#
_symmetry.space_group_name_H-M   'P 1'
#
loop_
_entity.id
_entity.type
_entity.pdbx_description
1 polymer ?
#
loop_
_entity_poly.entity_id
_entity_poly.type
_entity_poly.pdbx_seq_one_letter_code
_entity_poly.pdbx_strand_id
1 'polypeptide(L)'
;MNIRQSTHLPVALRTASRQFNRWRSRQPQRTLLPEDLWQKAVILARAHGLNKTATALGLKYDSLKKHLEAASSPASDREKVPPDFVELLPGGLTASRPECTIEWVDGRGRKVRMHVTGIGVHDLVWLARGCRDGRA
;
A
#
# COMPACT_ATOMS: atom_id res chain seq x y z
N MET A 1 -25.87 38.99 4.75
CA MET A 1 -25.19 38.84 3.44
C MET A 1 -23.73 38.47 3.71
N ASN A 2 -23.29 37.25 3.38
CA ASN A 2 -21.92 36.81 3.68
C ASN A 2 -21.25 36.21 2.43
N ILE A 3 -20.40 37.01 1.78
CA ILE A 3 -19.73 36.70 0.51
C ILE A 3 -18.22 36.72 0.75
N ARG A 4 -17.59 35.77 1.47
CA ARG A 4 -16.10 35.76 1.62
C ARG A 4 -15.44 34.38 1.75
N GLN A 5 -15.89 33.34 1.05
CA GLN A 5 -15.12 32.09 0.96
C GLN A 5 -14.97 31.49 -0.45
N SER A 6 -15.39 32.19 -1.51
CA SER A 6 -15.31 31.67 -2.89
C SER A 6 -13.97 31.92 -3.62
N THR A 7 -12.99 32.59 -3.02
CA THR A 7 -11.87 33.15 -3.82
C THR A 7 -10.65 32.26 -3.96
N HIS A 8 -10.54 31.13 -3.27
CA HIS A 8 -9.44 30.19 -3.52
C HIS A 8 -9.93 28.74 -3.60
N LEU A 9 -10.94 28.52 -4.44
CA LEU A 9 -11.25 27.17 -4.87
C LEU A 9 -10.13 26.72 -5.82
N PRO A 10 -9.38 25.65 -5.51
CA PRO A 10 -8.38 25.08 -6.41
C PRO A 10 -8.94 24.95 -7.82
N VAL A 11 -8.15 25.34 -8.83
CA VAL A 11 -8.54 25.24 -10.25
C VAL A 11 -9.04 23.84 -10.60
N ALA A 12 -8.47 22.82 -9.93
CA ALA A 12 -8.90 21.43 -9.99
C ALA A 12 -10.37 21.22 -9.58
N LEU A 13 -10.81 21.75 -8.43
CA LEU A 13 -12.20 21.64 -7.96
C LEU A 13 -13.19 22.35 -8.90
N ARG A 14 -12.83 23.53 -9.42
CA ARG A 14 -13.69 24.29 -10.34
C ARG A 14 -13.84 23.57 -11.69
N THR A 15 -12.79 22.91 -12.15
CA THR A 15 -12.82 22.14 -13.39
C THR A 15 -13.64 20.87 -13.24
N ALA A 16 -13.47 20.16 -12.12
CA ALA A 16 -14.29 19.00 -11.79
C ALA A 16 -15.77 19.37 -11.62
N SER A 17 -16.10 20.48 -10.94
CA SER A 17 -17.48 20.95 -10.80
C SER A 17 -18.14 21.20 -12.17
N ARG A 18 -17.42 21.79 -13.13
CA ARG A 18 -17.90 21.95 -14.52
C ARG A 18 -18.09 20.63 -15.26
N GLN A 19 -17.26 19.63 -14.99
CA GLN A 19 -17.42 18.29 -15.57
C GLN A 19 -18.67 17.59 -15.02
N PHE A 20 -18.89 17.66 -13.71
CA PHE A 20 -20.07 17.12 -13.05
C PHE A 20 -21.35 17.79 -13.52
N ASN A 21 -21.36 19.11 -13.66
CA ASN A 21 -22.52 19.84 -14.18
C ASN A 21 -22.81 19.47 -15.63
N ARG A 22 -21.78 19.36 -16.49
CA ARG A 22 -21.96 18.89 -17.87
C ARG A 22 -22.53 17.47 -17.94
N TRP A 23 -22.08 16.59 -17.05
CA TRP A 23 -22.62 15.24 -16.96
C TRP A 23 -24.11 15.25 -16.53
N ARG A 24 -24.46 16.02 -15.49
CA ARG A 24 -25.86 16.19 -15.05
C ARG A 24 -26.76 16.75 -16.14
N SER A 25 -26.30 17.74 -16.91
CA SER A 25 -27.07 18.34 -18.00
C SER A 25 -27.32 17.38 -19.17
N ARG A 26 -26.44 16.38 -19.36
CA ARG A 26 -26.56 15.37 -20.42
C ARG A 26 -27.42 14.17 -20.00
N GLN A 27 -27.80 14.08 -18.72
CA GLN A 27 -28.62 12.98 -18.24
C GLN A 27 -30.08 13.41 -18.04
N PRO A 28 -31.03 12.74 -18.70
CA PRO A 28 -32.45 13.11 -18.64
C PRO A 28 -33.13 12.69 -17.33
N GLN A 29 -32.51 11.85 -16.49
CA GLN A 29 -33.05 11.40 -15.21
C GLN A 29 -32.00 11.43 -14.11
N ARG A 30 -32.43 11.32 -12.83
CA ARG A 30 -31.55 11.20 -11.66
C ARG A 30 -30.89 9.82 -11.64
N THR A 31 -29.97 9.57 -12.58
CA THR A 31 -29.19 8.34 -12.62
C THR A 31 -28.10 8.39 -11.57
N LEU A 32 -27.70 7.21 -11.10
CA LEU A 32 -26.56 7.05 -10.21
C LEU A 32 -25.30 7.64 -10.87
N LEU A 33 -24.50 8.31 -10.06
CA LEU A 33 -23.23 8.88 -10.52
C LEU A 33 -22.27 7.74 -10.91
N PRO A 34 -21.71 7.75 -12.14
CA PRO A 34 -20.75 6.77 -12.60
C PRO A 34 -19.54 6.68 -11.68
N GLU A 35 -18.95 5.49 -11.61
CA GLU A 35 -17.79 5.21 -10.78
C GLU A 35 -16.59 6.11 -11.13
N ASP A 36 -16.38 6.42 -12.41
CA ASP A 36 -15.30 7.33 -12.85
C ASP A 36 -15.40 8.73 -12.22
N LEU A 37 -16.62 9.22 -12.04
CA LEU A 37 -16.86 10.52 -11.40
C LEU A 37 -16.70 10.39 -9.89
N TRP A 38 -17.13 9.28 -9.27
CA TRP A 38 -16.85 9.00 -7.87
C TRP A 38 -15.35 8.96 -7.56
N GLN A 39 -14.55 8.27 -8.37
CA GLN A 39 -13.10 8.21 -8.22
C GLN A 39 -12.47 9.60 -8.29
N LYS A 40 -12.87 10.44 -9.26
CA LYS A 40 -12.40 11.83 -9.35
C LYS A 40 -12.78 12.65 -8.11
N ALA A 41 -13.99 12.47 -7.58
CA ALA A 41 -14.42 13.14 -6.35
C ALA A 41 -13.61 12.66 -5.13
N VAL A 42 -13.30 11.38 -5.02
CA VAL A 42 -12.48 10.80 -3.95
C VAL A 42 -11.05 11.34 -3.98
N ILE A 43 -10.43 11.42 -5.17
CA ILE A 43 -9.08 11.98 -5.34
C ILE A 43 -9.05 13.45 -4.86
N LEU A 44 -10.04 14.24 -5.28
CA LEU A 44 -10.15 15.63 -4.86
C LEU A 44 -10.45 15.78 -3.36
N ALA A 45 -11.26 14.88 -2.79
CA ALA A 45 -11.56 14.86 -1.37
C ALA A 45 -10.32 14.57 -0.52
N ARG A 46 -9.42 13.68 -0.98
CA ARG A 46 -8.12 13.41 -0.34
C ARG A 46 -7.20 14.63 -0.39
N ALA A 47 -7.18 15.36 -1.51
CA ALA A 47 -6.29 16.51 -1.70
C ALA A 47 -6.78 17.81 -1.04
N HIS A 48 -8.09 18.05 -1.00
CA HIS A 48 -8.67 19.34 -0.58
C HIS A 48 -9.62 19.25 0.61
N GLY A 49 -9.85 18.05 1.12
CA GLY A 49 -10.77 17.77 2.20
C GLY A 49 -12.19 17.45 1.71
N LEU A 50 -12.87 16.62 2.49
CA LEU A 50 -14.16 16.03 2.16
C LEU A 50 -15.28 17.08 2.05
N ASN A 51 -15.38 17.98 3.04
CA ASN A 51 -16.44 18.98 3.10
C ASN A 51 -16.37 19.97 1.93
N LYS A 52 -15.18 20.56 1.68
CA LYS A 52 -14.95 21.48 0.56
C LYS A 52 -15.28 20.84 -0.79
N THR A 53 -14.91 19.57 -0.97
CA THR A 53 -15.16 18.82 -2.20
C THR A 53 -16.64 18.48 -2.38
N ALA A 54 -17.33 18.07 -1.31
CA ALA A 54 -18.77 17.79 -1.33
C ALA A 54 -19.58 19.04 -1.72
N THR A 55 -19.28 20.19 -1.12
CA THR A 55 -19.93 21.47 -1.45
C THR A 55 -19.61 21.91 -2.88
N ALA A 56 -18.33 21.84 -3.30
CA ALA A 56 -17.92 22.28 -4.63
C ALA A 56 -18.50 21.43 -5.77
N LEU A 57 -18.65 20.12 -5.56
CA LEU A 57 -19.19 19.19 -6.55
C LEU A 57 -20.71 19.03 -6.43
N GLY A 58 -21.34 19.52 -5.36
CA GLY A 58 -22.77 19.31 -5.10
C GLY A 58 -23.11 17.85 -4.81
N LEU A 59 -22.25 17.15 -4.07
CA LEU A 59 -22.42 15.77 -3.65
C LEU A 59 -22.85 15.69 -2.19
N LYS A 60 -23.62 14.66 -1.83
CA LYS A 60 -23.93 14.38 -0.42
C LYS A 60 -22.65 13.98 0.30
N TYR A 61 -22.38 14.63 1.42
CA TYR A 61 -21.22 14.38 2.27
C TYR A 61 -21.11 12.89 2.64
N ASP A 62 -22.20 12.28 3.10
CA ASP A 62 -22.20 10.88 3.54
C ASP A 62 -21.92 9.89 2.41
N SER A 63 -22.41 10.17 1.20
CA SER A 63 -22.11 9.35 0.03
C SER A 63 -20.63 9.44 -0.33
N LEU A 64 -20.07 10.66 -0.33
CA LEU A 64 -18.64 10.85 -0.59
C LEU A 64 -17.76 10.22 0.49
N LYS A 65 -18.19 10.27 1.76
CA LYS A 65 -17.53 9.58 2.87
C LYS A 65 -17.52 8.07 2.63
N LYS A 66 -18.67 7.47 2.31
CA LYS A 66 -18.77 6.02 2.05
C LYS A 66 -17.85 5.56 0.91
N HIS A 67 -17.81 6.31 -0.19
CA HIS A 67 -16.90 6.00 -1.30
C HIS A 67 -15.42 6.21 -0.93
N LEU A 68 -15.10 7.19 -0.07
CA LEU A 68 -13.75 7.41 0.42
C LEU A 68 -13.27 6.26 1.34
N GLU A 69 -14.14 5.80 2.25
CA GLU A 69 -13.87 4.64 3.11
C GLU A 69 -13.72 3.37 2.27
N ALA A 70 -14.64 3.13 1.32
CA ALA A 70 -14.57 1.98 0.41
C ALA A 70 -13.31 1.97 -0.47
N ALA A 71 -12.86 3.15 -0.91
CA ALA A 71 -11.61 3.31 -1.67
C ALA A 71 -10.34 3.32 -0.79
N SER A 72 -10.49 3.31 0.54
CA SER A 72 -9.39 3.22 1.51
C SER A 72 -9.28 1.83 2.13
N SER A 73 -10.35 1.03 2.08
CA SER A 73 -10.23 -0.42 2.18
C SER A 73 -9.29 -0.91 1.09
N PRO A 74 -8.36 -1.84 1.39
CA PRO A 74 -7.42 -2.37 0.42
C PRO A 74 -8.19 -3.23 -0.58
N ALA A 75 -8.81 -2.58 -1.57
CA ALA A 75 -9.19 -3.23 -2.80
C ALA A 75 -7.90 -3.74 -3.43
N SER A 76 -7.73 -5.06 -3.34
CA SER A 76 -6.88 -5.85 -4.22
C SER A 76 -6.99 -5.31 -5.65
N ASP A 77 -5.87 -5.17 -6.37
CA ASP A 77 -5.76 -4.62 -7.74
C ASP A 77 -5.62 -3.10 -7.91
N ARG A 78 -4.97 -2.41 -6.98
CA ARG A 78 -3.96 -1.45 -7.45
C ARG A 78 -2.66 -2.19 -7.59
N GLU A 79 -2.32 -2.46 -8.85
CA GLU A 79 -0.97 -2.72 -9.35
C GLU A 79 0.04 -2.05 -8.42
N LYS A 80 0.59 -2.84 -7.50
CA LYS A 80 1.47 -2.36 -6.45
C LYS A 80 2.74 -1.95 -7.16
N VAL A 81 2.86 -0.66 -7.49
CA VAL A 81 4.18 -0.05 -7.66
C VAL A 81 4.95 -0.46 -6.40
N PRO A 82 6.04 -1.23 -6.54
CA PRO A 82 6.81 -1.63 -5.39
C PRO A 82 7.26 -0.34 -4.69
N PRO A 83 7.16 -0.26 -3.36
CA PRO A 83 7.57 0.93 -2.65
C PRO A 83 9.05 1.22 -2.99
N ASP A 84 9.35 2.45 -3.44
CA ASP A 84 10.72 2.90 -3.75
C ASP A 84 11.65 2.82 -2.53
N PHE A 85 11.07 2.78 -1.32
CA PHE A 85 11.80 2.70 -0.07
C PHE A 85 11.12 1.75 0.90
N VAL A 86 11.90 0.82 1.46
CA VAL A 86 11.48 -0.09 2.53
C VAL A 86 12.39 0.16 3.72
N GLU A 87 11.82 0.74 4.78
CA GLU A 87 12.54 0.93 6.05
C GLU A 87 12.55 -0.39 6.82
N LEU A 88 13.74 -0.96 6.99
CA LEU A 88 13.95 -2.15 7.81
C LEU A 88 14.17 -1.71 9.26
N LEU A 89 13.13 -1.80 10.08
CA LEU A 89 13.23 -1.56 11.51
C LEU A 89 14.21 -2.56 12.15
N PRO A 90 15.10 -2.13 13.07
CA PRO A 90 15.95 -3.03 13.85
C PRO A 90 15.06 -4.02 14.61
N GLY A 91 15.11 -5.30 14.23
CA GLY A 91 14.26 -6.37 14.79
C GLY A 91 13.13 -6.85 13.88
N GLY A 92 12.87 -6.22 12.74
CA GLY A 92 11.83 -6.65 11.79
C GLY A 92 12.23 -7.82 10.88
N LEU A 93 13.53 -8.14 10.82
CA LEU A 93 14.07 -9.30 10.11
C LEU A 93 14.42 -10.45 11.06
N THR A 94 13.70 -10.59 12.18
CA THR A 94 13.68 -11.90 12.84
C THR A 94 12.92 -12.83 11.90
N ALA A 95 13.63 -13.41 10.93
CA ALA A 95 13.19 -14.64 10.29
C ALA A 95 12.76 -15.55 11.44
N SER A 96 11.46 -15.84 11.53
CA SER A 96 10.89 -16.58 12.67
C SER A 96 11.66 -17.88 12.92
N ARG A 97 12.33 -18.38 11.87
CA ARG A 97 13.40 -19.37 11.92
C ARG A 97 14.44 -19.03 10.85
N PRO A 98 15.71 -18.78 11.18
CA PRO A 98 16.75 -18.65 10.16
C PRO A 98 16.84 -19.97 9.36
N GLU A 99 16.77 -19.86 8.05
CA GLU A 99 16.97 -20.96 7.12
C GLU A 99 18.43 -20.93 6.67
N CYS A 100 19.16 -22.02 6.88
CA CYS A 100 20.59 -22.10 6.65
C CYS A 100 20.90 -23.36 5.85
N THR A 101 21.77 -23.25 4.85
CA THR A 101 22.31 -24.40 4.12
C THR A 101 23.79 -24.55 4.48
N ILE A 102 24.14 -25.68 5.07
CA ILE A 102 25.50 -26.02 5.47
C ILE A 102 26.09 -26.96 4.43
N GLU A 103 27.25 -26.61 3.88
CA GLU A 103 27.98 -27.44 2.94
C GLU A 103 29.37 -27.74 3.49
N TRP A 104 29.79 -29.01 3.44
CA TRP A 104 31.17 -29.40 3.74
C TRP A 104 31.67 -30.43 2.76
N VAL A 105 32.99 -30.46 2.59
CA VAL A 105 33.69 -31.37 1.69
C VAL A 105 34.64 -32.21 2.52
N ASP A 106 34.60 -33.53 2.36
CA ASP A 106 35.54 -34.41 3.05
C ASP A 106 36.96 -34.33 2.43
N GLY A 107 37.96 -34.92 3.09
CA GLY A 107 39.33 -34.94 2.58
C GLY A 107 39.52 -35.69 1.25
N ARG A 108 38.47 -36.36 0.74
CA ARG A 108 38.43 -37.08 -0.55
C ARG A 108 37.63 -36.32 -1.61
N GLY A 109 37.17 -35.09 -1.33
CA GLY A 109 36.41 -34.25 -2.25
C GLY A 109 34.90 -34.55 -2.31
N ARG A 110 34.36 -35.41 -1.45
CA ARG A 110 32.91 -35.69 -1.39
C ARG A 110 32.21 -34.55 -0.68
N LYS A 111 31.26 -33.91 -1.38
CA LYS A 111 30.46 -32.79 -0.86
C LYS A 111 29.17 -33.30 -0.23
N VAL A 112 28.89 -32.86 0.99
CA VAL A 112 27.62 -33.07 1.68
C VAL A 112 26.96 -31.72 1.88
N ARG A 113 25.65 -31.65 1.63
CA ARG A 113 24.81 -30.46 1.82
C ARG A 113 23.69 -30.81 2.79
N MET A 114 23.54 -30.02 3.84
CA MET A 114 22.46 -30.14 4.81
C MET A 114 21.65 -28.85 4.84
N HIS A 115 20.34 -28.98 4.77
CA HIS A 115 19.41 -27.87 4.88
C HIS A 115 18.82 -27.84 6.29
N VAL A 116 18.95 -26.73 7.00
CA VAL A 116 18.58 -26.59 8.40
C VAL A 116 17.69 -25.38 8.58
N THR A 117 16.59 -25.56 9.31
CA THR A 117 15.67 -24.46 9.66
C THR A 117 15.71 -24.23 11.16
N GLY A 118 15.70 -22.96 11.58
CA GLY A 118 15.60 -22.56 12.99
C GLY A 118 16.89 -22.65 13.78
N ILE A 119 18.06 -22.72 13.13
CA ILE A 119 19.35 -22.85 13.80
C ILE A 119 19.88 -21.49 14.30
N GLY A 120 20.27 -21.41 15.57
CA GLY A 120 20.88 -20.20 16.12
C GLY A 120 22.35 -20.07 15.72
N VAL A 121 22.90 -18.85 15.82
CA VAL A 121 24.35 -18.62 15.61
C VAL A 121 25.19 -19.47 16.55
N HIS A 122 24.71 -19.73 17.77
CA HIS A 122 25.39 -20.58 18.76
C HIS A 122 25.54 -22.03 18.27
N ASP A 123 24.49 -22.60 17.69
CA ASP A 123 24.47 -23.98 17.18
C ASP A 123 25.40 -24.15 15.98
N LEU A 124 25.48 -23.12 15.10
CA LEU A 124 26.42 -23.09 13.99
C LEU A 124 27.88 -23.09 14.47
N VAL A 125 28.19 -22.33 15.53
CA VAL A 125 29.53 -22.33 16.14
C VAL A 125 29.85 -23.70 16.75
N TRP A 126 28.87 -24.34 17.39
CA TRP A 126 29.04 -25.67 17.96
C TRP A 126 29.32 -26.72 16.87
N LEU A 127 28.54 -26.71 15.78
CA LEU A 127 28.73 -27.60 14.64
C LEU A 127 30.10 -27.39 13.97
N ALA A 128 30.52 -26.14 13.76
CA ALA A 128 31.81 -25.82 13.16
C ALA A 128 33.00 -26.31 14.02
N ARG A 129 32.86 -26.27 15.35
CA ARG A 129 33.86 -26.83 16.29
C ARG A 129 33.88 -28.35 16.23
N GLY A 130 32.72 -29.00 16.30
CA GLY A 130 32.61 -30.46 16.20
C GLY A 130 33.20 -31.02 14.90
N CYS A 131 32.98 -30.35 13.76
CA CYS A 131 33.58 -30.75 12.48
C CYS A 131 35.11 -30.54 12.44
N ARG A 132 35.66 -29.60 13.22
CA ARG A 132 37.11 -29.37 13.31
C ARG A 132 37.79 -30.41 14.21
N ASP A 133 37.12 -30.77 15.31
CA ASP A 133 37.67 -31.67 16.33
C ASP A 133 37.46 -33.16 15.96
N GLY A 134 36.44 -33.49 15.16
CA GLY A 134 36.17 -34.83 14.64
C GLY A 134 37.10 -35.31 13.52
N ARG A 135 38.28 -34.70 13.38
CA ARG A 135 39.33 -35.11 12.43
C ARG A 135 40.28 -36.10 13.12
N ALA A 136 39.77 -37.29 13.44
CA ALA A 136 40.54 -38.49 13.79
C ALA A 136 40.19 -39.61 12.81
#